data_AF-A0A931KZ02-F1
#
_entry.id   AF-A0A931KZ02-F1
#
_cell.length_a   1.000
_cell.length_b   1.000
_cell.length_c   1.000
_cell.angle_alpha   90.00
_cell.angle_beta   90.00
_cell.angle_gamma   90.00
#
_symmetry.space_group_name_H-M   'P 1'
#
loop_
_entity.id
_entity.type
_entity.pdbx_description
1 polymer ?
#
loop_
_entity_poly.entity_id
_entity_poly.type
_entity_poly.pdbx_seq_one_letter_code
_entity_poly.pdbx_strand_id
1 'polypeptide(L)'
;MDDTLTDLLATGERAAFHGRPTAGIAPLQRAVELAHAHGHDAEATAAAWLLGVCLSASGRYGSAMVVLEPLAVSSPELPDRRLFASLAAATLASVSRQLGRHAEGRAIDNRALELAGDAAEARFDALLGLAADAVGLDDVTAADAALGEAVAVADGRPDWWRQRVRLDWVRAEVALLRDRPEEAVARSTTAIAAAEAAGAPRHVAKGLLFCGVSQVQAGAFDEAAHSLRRAASLAESLGAVPLVWPARAVLGALVAATAPEEGAAALLSARQVVRQIAEDLPGPFAEDWLARPDIAALLAD
;
A
#
# COMPACT_ATOMS: atom_id res chain seq x y z
N MET A 1 -1.74 -17.34 26.21
CA MET A 1 -2.52 -16.33 25.48
C MET A 1 -3.99 -16.67 25.65
N ASP A 2 -4.84 -15.71 25.96
CA ASP A 2 -6.31 -15.90 26.02
C ASP A 2 -6.81 -16.31 24.62
N ASP A 3 -7.65 -17.34 24.52
CA ASP A 3 -8.22 -17.83 23.25
C ASP A 3 -8.90 -16.67 22.48
N THR A 4 -9.52 -15.74 23.22
CA THR A 4 -10.13 -14.53 22.68
C THR A 4 -9.13 -13.63 21.96
N LEU A 5 -7.94 -13.40 22.55
CA LEU A 5 -6.91 -12.55 21.95
C LEU A 5 -6.37 -13.16 20.65
N THR A 6 -6.14 -14.48 20.67
CA THR A 6 -5.70 -15.25 19.50
C THR A 6 -6.68 -15.12 18.34
N ASP A 7 -7.98 -15.28 18.61
CA ASP A 7 -9.03 -15.19 17.60
C ASP A 7 -9.18 -13.78 17.01
N LEU A 8 -9.03 -12.75 17.84
CA LEU A 8 -9.06 -11.36 17.39
C LEU A 8 -7.87 -11.03 16.47
N LEU A 9 -6.67 -11.45 16.86
CA LEU A 9 -5.45 -11.30 16.04
C LEU A 9 -5.58 -12.02 14.70
N ALA A 10 -6.00 -13.30 14.72
CA ALA A 10 -6.19 -14.08 13.50
C ALA A 10 -7.26 -13.47 12.57
N THR A 11 -8.33 -12.91 13.13
CA THR A 11 -9.35 -12.20 12.36
C THR A 11 -8.79 -10.91 11.75
N GLY A 12 -8.02 -10.15 12.52
CA GLY A 12 -7.36 -8.93 12.05
C GLY A 12 -6.35 -9.21 10.92
N GLU A 13 -5.51 -10.22 11.07
CA GLU A 13 -4.53 -10.62 10.05
C GLU A 13 -5.22 -11.04 8.75
N ARG A 14 -6.25 -11.89 8.84
CA ARG A 14 -7.06 -12.27 7.66
C ARG A 14 -7.65 -11.05 6.97
N ALA A 15 -8.18 -10.07 7.72
CA ALA A 15 -8.72 -8.84 7.15
C ALA A 15 -7.63 -7.96 6.49
N ALA A 16 -6.43 -7.88 7.07
CA ALA A 16 -5.33 -7.08 6.56
C ALA A 16 -4.78 -7.57 5.21
N PHE A 17 -4.73 -8.90 5.02
CA PHE A 17 -4.04 -9.51 3.87
C PHE A 17 -4.94 -10.28 2.90
N HIS A 18 -6.03 -10.88 3.39
CA HIS A 18 -6.89 -11.80 2.63
C HIS A 18 -8.36 -11.36 2.52
N GLY A 19 -8.73 -10.23 3.13
CA GLY A 19 -10.13 -9.82 3.24
C GLY A 19 -10.35 -8.32 3.04
N ARG A 20 -11.51 -7.87 3.53
CA ARG A 20 -11.88 -6.45 3.58
C ARG A 20 -11.11 -5.77 4.73
N PRO A 21 -10.29 -4.74 4.49
CA PRO A 21 -9.48 -4.12 5.54
C PRO A 21 -10.32 -3.59 6.72
N THR A 22 -11.50 -3.04 6.42
CA THR A 22 -12.40 -2.48 7.45
C THR A 22 -12.93 -3.53 8.43
N ALA A 23 -13.02 -4.80 8.03
CA ALA A 23 -13.46 -5.89 8.90
C ALA A 23 -12.44 -6.20 10.02
N GLY A 24 -11.18 -5.81 9.86
CA GLY A 24 -10.13 -6.02 10.86
C GLY A 24 -10.08 -4.95 11.94
N ILE A 25 -10.68 -3.78 11.70
CA ILE A 25 -10.46 -2.58 12.53
C ILE A 25 -10.98 -2.78 13.96
N ALA A 26 -12.26 -3.11 14.11
CA ALA A 26 -12.86 -3.31 15.44
C ALA A 26 -12.25 -4.51 16.19
N PRO A 27 -12.02 -5.68 15.57
CA PRO A 27 -11.30 -6.78 16.21
C PRO A 27 -9.90 -6.39 16.71
N LEU A 28 -9.13 -5.66 15.90
CA LEU A 28 -7.77 -5.27 16.25
C LEU A 28 -7.73 -4.18 17.34
N GLN A 29 -8.68 -3.24 17.35
CA GLN A 29 -8.85 -2.30 18.46
C GLN A 29 -9.08 -3.06 19.78
N ARG A 30 -9.97 -4.06 19.75
CA ARG A 30 -10.23 -4.91 20.91
C ARG A 30 -9.01 -5.75 21.31
N ALA A 31 -8.24 -6.25 20.36
CA ALA A 31 -7.01 -7.00 20.61
C ALA A 31 -5.96 -6.14 21.31
N VAL A 32 -5.76 -4.89 20.87
CA VAL A 32 -4.84 -3.94 21.52
C VAL A 32 -5.23 -3.69 22.98
N GLU A 33 -6.51 -3.40 23.24
CA GLU A 33 -7.01 -3.20 24.61
C GLU A 33 -6.78 -4.43 25.50
N LEU A 34 -7.16 -5.60 25.00
CA LEU A 34 -7.09 -6.85 25.74
C LEU A 34 -5.63 -7.25 26.03
N ALA A 35 -4.75 -7.09 25.05
CA ALA A 35 -3.32 -7.39 25.19
C ALA A 35 -2.67 -6.47 26.25
N HIS A 36 -2.92 -5.16 26.19
CA HIS A 36 -2.43 -4.23 27.21
C HIS A 36 -2.96 -4.55 28.61
N ALA A 37 -4.26 -4.86 28.74
CA ALA A 37 -4.87 -5.18 30.03
C ALA A 37 -4.24 -6.40 30.72
N HIS A 38 -3.67 -7.32 29.94
CA HIS A 38 -3.02 -8.55 30.42
C HIS A 38 -1.49 -8.48 30.41
N GLY A 39 -0.89 -7.33 30.07
CA GLY A 39 0.58 -7.18 29.99
C GLY A 39 1.23 -7.95 28.84
N HIS A 40 0.48 -8.24 27.77
CA HIS A 40 0.96 -8.91 26.56
C HIS A 40 1.47 -7.88 25.54
N ASP A 41 2.61 -7.25 25.84
CA ASP A 41 3.12 -6.11 25.08
C ASP A 41 3.44 -6.44 23.61
N ALA A 42 3.97 -7.64 23.32
CA ALA A 42 4.32 -8.05 21.96
C ALA A 42 3.07 -8.16 21.08
N GLU A 43 2.04 -8.82 21.59
CA GLU A 43 0.72 -8.96 20.95
C GLU A 43 0.03 -7.62 20.78
N ALA A 44 0.17 -6.72 21.76
CA ALA A 44 -0.36 -5.36 21.65
C ALA A 44 0.32 -4.60 20.50
N THR A 45 1.65 -4.70 20.36
CA THR A 45 2.37 -4.08 19.24
C THR A 45 2.02 -4.70 17.89
N ALA A 46 1.85 -6.03 17.83
CA ALA A 46 1.40 -6.73 16.63
C ALA A 46 -0.01 -6.30 16.21
N ALA A 47 -0.95 -6.25 17.17
CA ALA A 47 -2.32 -5.81 16.93
C ALA A 47 -2.39 -4.36 16.45
N ALA A 48 -1.60 -3.46 17.05
CA ALA A 48 -1.54 -2.06 16.66
C ALA A 48 -0.95 -1.89 15.25
N TRP A 49 0.11 -2.63 14.90
CA TRP A 49 0.63 -2.62 13.53
C TRP A 49 -0.41 -3.12 12.50
N LEU A 50 -1.04 -4.27 12.75
CA LEU A 50 -2.11 -4.79 11.88
C LEU A 50 -3.28 -3.81 11.75
N LEU A 51 -3.62 -3.11 12.84
CA LEU A 51 -4.66 -2.08 12.83
C LEU A 51 -4.26 -0.96 11.87
N GLY A 52 -3.03 -0.46 11.95
CA GLY A 52 -2.48 0.52 11.00
C GLY A 52 -2.50 0.04 9.55
N VAL A 53 -2.22 -1.24 9.28
CA VAL A 53 -2.33 -1.84 7.94
C VAL A 53 -3.79 -1.81 7.44
N CYS A 54 -4.75 -2.20 8.28
CA CYS A 54 -6.18 -2.15 7.94
C CYS A 54 -6.65 -0.71 7.67
N LEU A 55 -6.25 0.24 8.53
CA LEU A 55 -6.60 1.65 8.42
C LEU A 55 -6.08 2.25 7.11
N SER A 56 -4.78 2.12 6.86
CA SER A 56 -4.14 2.62 5.64
C SER A 56 -4.71 1.98 4.38
N ALA A 57 -4.95 0.65 4.39
CA ALA A 57 -5.55 -0.04 3.25
C ALA A 57 -7.00 0.40 2.97
N SER A 58 -7.72 0.89 3.99
CA SER A 58 -9.08 1.45 3.86
C SER A 58 -9.11 2.96 3.58
N GLY A 59 -7.95 3.60 3.36
CA GLY A 59 -7.84 5.03 3.08
C GLY A 59 -7.98 5.95 4.29
N ARG A 60 -8.01 5.39 5.51
CA ARG A 60 -7.98 6.17 6.75
C ARG A 60 -6.54 6.48 7.17
N TYR A 61 -5.89 7.36 6.41
CA TYR A 61 -4.47 7.67 6.59
C TYR A 61 -4.16 8.43 7.88
N GLY A 62 -4.94 9.43 8.27
CA GLY A 62 -4.74 10.14 9.53
C GLY A 62 -4.98 9.21 10.73
N SER A 63 -6.02 8.38 10.67
CA SER A 63 -6.23 7.33 11.66
C SER A 63 -5.04 6.36 11.74
N ALA A 64 -4.50 5.94 10.59
CA ALA A 64 -3.35 5.03 10.54
C ALA A 64 -2.10 5.66 11.15
N MET A 65 -1.83 6.94 10.88
CA MET A 65 -0.72 7.70 11.46
C MET A 65 -0.80 7.72 12.99
N VAL A 66 -1.96 8.03 13.56
CA VAL A 66 -2.18 8.04 15.02
C VAL A 66 -1.82 6.70 15.67
N VAL A 67 -2.14 5.58 15.00
CA VAL A 67 -1.85 4.24 15.52
C VAL A 67 -0.38 3.85 15.32
N LEU A 68 0.21 4.20 14.18
CA LEU A 68 1.54 3.72 13.78
C LEU A 68 2.69 4.58 14.31
N GLU A 69 2.51 5.90 14.42
CA GLU A 69 3.57 6.83 14.83
C GLU A 69 4.20 6.47 16.17
N PRO A 70 3.44 6.16 17.25
CA PRO A 70 4.03 5.80 18.54
C PRO A 70 4.94 4.56 18.47
N LEU A 71 4.60 3.60 17.59
CA LEU A 71 5.41 2.40 17.36
C LEU A 71 6.65 2.74 16.52
N ALA A 72 6.49 3.52 15.45
CA ALA A 72 7.54 3.85 14.50
C ALA A 72 8.66 4.72 15.10
N VAL A 73 8.33 5.63 16.02
CA VAL A 73 9.33 6.47 16.71
C VAL A 73 9.97 5.79 17.92
N SER A 74 9.42 4.66 18.35
CA SER A 74 9.99 3.90 19.46
C SER A 74 11.35 3.29 19.09
N SER A 75 12.22 3.12 20.08
CA SER A 75 13.52 2.46 19.94
C SER A 75 13.68 1.35 20.97
N PRO A 76 12.86 0.28 20.90
CA PRO A 76 12.90 -0.77 21.90
C PRO A 76 14.19 -1.58 21.78
N GLU A 77 14.68 -2.11 22.90
CA GLU A 77 15.85 -2.99 22.92
C GLU A 77 15.49 -4.43 22.50
N LEU A 78 14.27 -4.87 22.81
CA LEU A 78 13.81 -6.23 22.56
C LEU A 78 13.61 -6.49 21.04
N PRO A 79 14.16 -7.60 20.49
CA PRO A 79 14.08 -7.91 19.06
C PRO A 79 12.66 -7.89 18.47
N ASP A 80 11.69 -8.54 19.11
CA ASP A 80 10.31 -8.61 18.60
C ASP A 80 9.64 -7.23 18.55
N ARG A 81 9.96 -6.37 19.52
CA ARG A 81 9.45 -4.99 19.54
C ARG A 81 10.12 -4.14 18.47
N ARG A 82 11.41 -4.37 18.19
CA ARG A 82 12.11 -3.70 17.08
C ARG A 82 11.55 -4.11 15.74
N LEU A 83 11.19 -5.39 15.58
CA LEU A 83 10.50 -5.89 14.40
C LEU A 83 9.20 -5.11 14.15
N PHE A 84 8.31 -5.02 15.13
CA PHE A 84 7.05 -4.28 14.95
C PHE A 84 7.25 -2.76 14.81
N ALA A 85 8.26 -2.17 15.45
CA ALA A 85 8.61 -0.76 15.21
C ALA A 85 9.06 -0.52 13.76
N SER A 86 9.88 -1.43 13.20
CA SER A 86 10.30 -1.38 11.80
C SER A 86 9.11 -1.55 10.84
N LEU A 87 8.24 -2.54 11.08
CA LEU A 87 7.05 -2.77 10.27
C LEU A 87 6.05 -1.60 10.34
N ALA A 88 5.91 -0.98 11.51
CA ALA A 88 5.09 0.22 11.68
C ALA A 88 5.67 1.41 10.92
N ALA A 89 7.00 1.63 11.00
CA ALA A 89 7.69 2.66 10.24
C ALA A 89 7.53 2.44 8.72
N ALA A 90 7.75 1.22 8.21
CA ALA A 90 7.56 0.92 6.78
C ALA A 90 6.10 1.12 6.32
N THR A 91 5.13 0.83 7.19
CA THR A 91 3.71 1.09 6.90
C THR A 91 3.41 2.59 6.87
N LEU A 92 3.98 3.38 7.78
CA LEU A 92 3.87 4.83 7.79
C LEU A 92 4.55 5.46 6.56
N ALA A 93 5.73 4.99 6.17
CA ALA A 93 6.40 5.39 4.93
C ALA A 93 5.55 5.09 3.69
N SER A 94 4.86 3.94 3.67
CA SER A 94 3.88 3.64 2.63
C SER A 94 2.72 4.64 2.63
N VAL A 95 2.24 5.09 3.78
CA VAL A 95 1.20 6.16 3.85
C VAL A 95 1.73 7.46 3.27
N SER A 96 2.92 7.92 3.68
CA SER A 96 3.56 9.12 3.11
C SER A 96 3.70 9.04 1.59
N ARG A 97 4.06 7.87 1.04
CA ARG A 97 4.10 7.63 -0.41
C ARG A 97 2.76 7.76 -1.10
N GLN A 98 1.71 7.19 -0.53
CA GLN A 98 0.37 7.32 -1.12
C GLN A 98 -0.07 8.79 -1.13
N LEU A 99 0.36 9.56 -0.14
CA LEU A 99 0.18 11.01 -0.07
C LEU A 99 1.16 11.80 -0.95
N GLY A 100 2.06 11.15 -1.70
CA GLY A 100 2.99 11.80 -2.63
C GLY A 100 4.22 12.41 -1.95
N ARG A 101 4.40 12.17 -0.65
CA ARG A 101 5.49 12.70 0.17
C ARG A 101 6.68 11.75 0.13
N HIS A 102 7.21 11.47 -1.05
CA HIS A 102 8.26 10.46 -1.26
C HIS A 102 9.56 10.74 -0.49
N ALA A 103 9.95 12.02 -0.36
CA ALA A 103 11.14 12.38 0.43
C ALA A 103 10.97 12.06 1.92
N GLU A 104 9.78 12.25 2.47
CA GLU A 104 9.45 11.86 3.84
C GLU A 104 9.35 10.33 3.96
N GLY A 105 8.66 9.67 3.02
CA GLY A 105 8.61 8.21 2.93
C GLY A 105 10.00 7.59 3.00
N ARG A 106 10.93 8.10 2.19
CA ARG A 106 12.34 7.66 2.17
C ARG A 106 13.04 7.84 3.52
N ALA A 107 12.80 8.94 4.21
CA ALA A 107 13.39 9.16 5.53
C ALA A 107 12.86 8.15 6.57
N ILE A 108 11.56 7.86 6.52
CA ILE A 108 10.91 6.88 7.40
C ILE A 108 11.35 5.45 7.05
N ASP A 109 11.46 5.08 5.77
CA ASP A 109 11.91 3.75 5.35
C ASP A 109 13.40 3.51 5.68
N ASN A 110 14.25 4.54 5.64
CA ASN A 110 15.62 4.44 6.17
C ASN A 110 15.62 4.10 7.67
N ARG A 111 14.76 4.77 8.43
CA ARG A 111 14.58 4.47 9.86
C ARG A 111 14.04 3.06 10.07
N ALA A 112 13.09 2.62 9.24
CA ALA A 112 12.57 1.25 9.27
C ALA A 112 13.69 0.23 9.03
N LEU A 113 14.61 0.50 8.10
CA LEU A 113 15.76 -0.35 7.80
C LEU A 113 16.74 -0.46 8.98
N GLU A 114 17.01 0.65 9.67
CA GLU A 114 17.82 0.64 10.91
C GLU A 114 17.16 -0.19 12.02
N LEU A 115 15.85 -0.03 12.20
CA LEU A 115 15.08 -0.76 13.21
C LEU A 115 15.06 -2.26 12.93
N ALA A 116 14.96 -2.64 11.65
CA ALA A 116 14.87 -4.03 11.20
C ALA A 116 16.04 -4.88 11.68
N GLY A 117 17.25 -4.31 11.80
CA GLY A 117 18.45 -5.08 12.16
C GLY A 117 18.62 -6.27 11.22
N ASP A 118 18.68 -7.48 11.75
CA ASP A 118 18.80 -8.74 10.98
C ASP A 118 17.45 -9.38 10.61
N ALA A 119 16.33 -8.77 10.98
CA ALA A 119 14.99 -9.31 10.68
C ALA A 119 14.70 -9.21 9.17
N ALA A 120 14.89 -10.31 8.45
CA ALA A 120 14.90 -10.33 6.99
C ALA A 120 13.61 -9.77 6.36
N GLU A 121 12.43 -10.11 6.89
CA GLU A 121 11.14 -9.60 6.36
C GLU A 121 11.01 -8.08 6.53
N ALA A 122 11.39 -7.56 7.70
CA ALA A 122 11.32 -6.13 7.98
C ALA A 122 12.33 -5.34 7.13
N ARG A 123 13.55 -5.88 6.97
CA ARG A 123 14.54 -5.29 6.07
C ARG A 123 14.04 -5.27 4.62
N PHE A 124 13.44 -6.37 4.16
CA PHE A 124 12.87 -6.44 2.81
C PHE A 124 11.82 -5.34 2.62
N ASP A 125 10.89 -5.20 3.58
CA ASP A 125 9.81 -4.22 3.50
C ASP A 125 10.35 -2.78 3.44
N ALA A 126 11.39 -2.46 4.21
CA ALA A 126 12.05 -1.15 4.21
C ALA A 126 12.84 -0.90 2.91
N LEU A 127 13.61 -1.88 2.40
CA LEU A 127 14.38 -1.76 1.15
C LEU A 127 13.46 -1.60 -0.07
N LEU A 128 12.41 -2.42 -0.14
CA LEU A 128 11.39 -2.27 -1.16
C LEU A 128 10.68 -0.91 -1.05
N GLY A 129 10.54 -0.45 0.19
CA GLY A 129 10.14 0.89 0.57
C GLY A 129 10.92 1.98 -0.15
N LEU A 130 12.23 2.02 0.14
CA LEU A 130 13.22 2.92 -0.44
C LEU A 130 13.23 2.89 -1.97
N ALA A 131 13.10 1.71 -2.58
CA ALA A 131 13.05 1.56 -4.02
C ALA A 131 11.84 2.28 -4.64
N ALA A 132 10.65 2.12 -4.06
CA ALA A 132 9.45 2.80 -4.55
C ALA A 132 9.44 4.30 -4.24
N ASP A 133 10.05 4.75 -3.12
CA ASP A 133 10.27 6.18 -2.88
C ASP A 133 11.22 6.79 -3.90
N ALA A 134 12.29 6.08 -4.27
CA ALA A 134 13.22 6.51 -5.30
C ALA A 134 12.54 6.63 -6.67
N VAL A 135 11.61 5.72 -7.02
CA VAL A 135 10.78 5.88 -8.23
C VAL A 135 9.95 7.17 -8.16
N GLY A 136 9.28 7.43 -7.05
CA GLY A 136 8.49 8.66 -6.87
C GLY A 136 9.32 9.96 -6.84
N LEU A 137 10.64 9.84 -6.70
CA LEU A 137 11.61 10.94 -6.75
C LEU A 137 12.38 11.01 -8.08
N ASP A 138 12.02 10.18 -9.07
CA ASP A 138 12.71 10.07 -10.36
C ASP A 138 14.20 9.69 -10.24
N ASP A 139 14.58 8.99 -9.16
CA ASP A 139 15.95 8.57 -8.88
C ASP A 139 16.16 7.10 -9.28
N VAL A 140 16.42 6.88 -10.56
CA VAL A 140 16.64 5.54 -11.14
C VAL A 140 17.76 4.77 -10.42
N THR A 141 18.84 5.46 -10.05
CA THR A 141 20.02 4.79 -9.48
C THR A 141 19.74 4.30 -8.06
N ALA A 142 19.10 5.13 -7.23
CA ALA A 142 18.67 4.70 -5.90
C ALA A 142 17.59 3.62 -5.97
N ALA A 143 16.68 3.70 -6.94
CA ALA A 143 15.63 2.71 -7.14
C ALA A 143 16.21 1.32 -7.46
N ASP A 144 17.15 1.24 -8.41
CA ASP A 144 17.79 -0.03 -8.75
C ASP A 144 18.64 -0.61 -7.62
N ALA A 145 19.38 0.25 -6.90
CA ALA A 145 20.21 -0.20 -5.79
C ALA A 145 19.35 -0.83 -4.68
N ALA A 146 18.33 -0.11 -4.21
CA ALA A 146 17.44 -0.59 -3.16
C ALA A 146 16.62 -1.81 -3.62
N LEU A 147 16.16 -1.83 -4.88
CA LEU A 147 15.46 -2.98 -5.45
C LEU A 147 16.37 -4.21 -5.53
N GLY A 148 17.63 -4.04 -5.95
CA GLY A 148 18.62 -5.11 -6.01
C GLY A 148 18.87 -5.73 -4.63
N GLU A 149 18.98 -4.91 -3.59
CA GLU A 149 19.08 -5.38 -2.21
C GLU A 149 17.81 -6.12 -1.76
N ALA A 150 16.62 -5.59 -2.05
CA ALA A 150 15.36 -6.26 -1.73
C ALA A 150 15.25 -7.63 -2.43
N VAL A 151 15.68 -7.74 -3.69
CA VAL A 151 15.75 -9.01 -4.43
C VAL A 151 16.68 -10.00 -3.72
N ALA A 152 17.87 -9.57 -3.30
CA ALA A 152 18.81 -10.42 -2.59
C ALA A 152 18.24 -10.95 -1.26
N VAL A 153 17.46 -10.13 -0.56
CA VAL A 153 16.78 -10.54 0.68
C VAL A 153 15.65 -11.54 0.42
N ALA A 154 14.95 -11.44 -0.70
CA ALA A 154 13.89 -12.37 -1.06
C ALA A 154 14.41 -13.68 -1.71
N ASP A 155 15.69 -13.74 -2.06
CA ASP A 155 16.27 -14.92 -2.71
C ASP A 155 16.16 -16.17 -1.81
N GLY A 156 15.88 -17.32 -2.43
CA GLY A 156 15.67 -18.59 -1.74
C GLY A 156 14.42 -18.70 -0.86
N ARG A 157 13.50 -17.71 -0.88
CA ARG A 157 12.30 -17.67 -0.02
C ARG A 157 11.00 -17.70 -0.84
N PRO A 158 10.64 -18.85 -1.43
CA PRO A 158 9.46 -18.96 -2.30
C PRO A 158 8.13 -18.85 -1.57
N ASP A 159 8.11 -19.09 -0.26
CA ASP A 159 6.96 -19.02 0.65
C ASP A 159 6.56 -17.59 1.04
N TRP A 160 7.43 -16.61 0.80
CA TRP A 160 7.19 -15.18 1.00
C TRP A 160 6.27 -14.57 -0.08
N TRP A 161 5.06 -15.09 -0.17
CA TRP A 161 4.10 -14.70 -1.22
C TRP A 161 3.87 -13.18 -1.26
N ARG A 162 3.73 -12.53 -0.10
CA ARG A 162 3.42 -11.10 0.00
C ARG A 162 4.57 -10.25 -0.51
N GLN A 163 5.79 -10.59 -0.11
CA GLN A 163 7.01 -9.92 -0.53
C GLN A 163 7.21 -10.10 -2.03
N ARG A 164 6.96 -11.30 -2.58
CA ARG A 164 7.05 -11.55 -4.03
C ARG A 164 6.06 -10.74 -4.85
N VAL A 165 4.80 -10.67 -4.42
CA VAL A 165 3.78 -9.82 -5.07
C VAL A 165 4.23 -8.35 -5.06
N ARG A 166 4.66 -7.83 -3.90
CA ARG A 166 5.09 -6.44 -3.77
C ARG A 166 6.38 -6.16 -4.54
N LEU A 167 7.29 -7.13 -4.63
CA LEU A 167 8.52 -7.03 -5.40
C LEU A 167 8.23 -6.80 -6.88
N ASP A 168 7.28 -7.55 -7.45
CA ASP A 168 6.90 -7.38 -8.84
C ASP A 168 6.10 -6.09 -9.09
N TRP A 169 5.41 -5.53 -8.09
CA TRP A 169 4.89 -4.16 -8.19
C TRP A 169 6.00 -3.12 -8.37
N VAL A 170 7.02 -3.14 -7.51
CA VAL A 170 8.11 -2.16 -7.60
C VAL A 170 8.98 -2.39 -8.83
N ARG A 171 9.14 -3.64 -9.28
CA ARG A 171 9.76 -3.92 -10.59
C ARG A 171 8.97 -3.31 -11.74
N ALA A 172 7.63 -3.34 -11.69
CA ALA A 172 6.81 -2.67 -12.70
C ALA A 172 7.02 -1.15 -12.66
N GLU A 173 7.03 -0.56 -11.47
CA GLU A 173 7.29 0.88 -11.29
C GLU A 173 8.69 1.29 -11.80
N VAL A 174 9.74 0.53 -11.49
CA VAL A 174 11.10 0.75 -12.01
C VAL A 174 11.18 0.55 -13.52
N ALA A 175 10.45 -0.41 -14.07
CA ALA A 175 10.37 -0.61 -15.52
C ALA A 175 9.72 0.60 -16.21
N LEU A 176 8.63 1.15 -15.66
CA LEU A 176 8.00 2.38 -16.16
C LEU A 176 8.95 3.59 -16.07
N LEU A 177 9.66 3.75 -14.95
CA LEU A 177 10.67 4.80 -14.78
C LEU A 177 11.79 4.70 -15.84
N ARG A 178 12.06 3.50 -16.33
CA ARG A 178 13.07 3.20 -17.36
C ARG A 178 12.50 3.15 -18.78
N ASP A 179 11.26 3.61 -18.98
CA ASP A 179 10.56 3.60 -20.27
C ASP A 179 10.46 2.18 -20.89
N ARG A 180 10.10 1.19 -20.06
CA ARG A 180 9.91 -0.22 -20.45
C ARG A 180 8.49 -0.70 -20.10
N PRO A 181 7.46 -0.16 -20.74
CA PRO A 181 6.08 -0.44 -20.36
C PRO A 181 5.68 -1.90 -20.56
N GLU A 182 6.23 -2.62 -21.55
CA GLU A 182 5.95 -4.04 -21.75
C GLU A 182 6.52 -4.91 -20.61
N GLU A 183 7.69 -4.57 -20.10
CA GLU A 183 8.24 -5.22 -18.90
C GLU A 183 7.33 -4.95 -17.70
N ALA A 184 6.86 -3.71 -17.53
CA ALA A 184 5.96 -3.36 -16.44
C ALA A 184 4.64 -4.14 -16.48
N VAL A 185 4.07 -4.37 -17.67
CA VAL A 185 2.90 -5.24 -17.86
C VAL A 185 3.20 -6.69 -17.45
N ALA A 186 4.34 -7.24 -17.85
CA ALA A 186 4.74 -8.61 -17.51
C ALA A 186 4.94 -8.79 -15.99
N ARG A 187 5.56 -7.80 -15.33
CA ARG A 187 5.74 -7.79 -13.87
C ARG A 187 4.40 -7.69 -13.14
N SER A 188 3.53 -6.78 -13.57
CA SER A 188 2.19 -6.63 -13.00
C SER A 188 1.35 -7.91 -13.13
N THR A 189 1.43 -8.58 -14.29
CA THR A 189 0.75 -9.87 -14.53
C THR A 189 1.27 -10.96 -13.60
N THR A 190 2.58 -11.03 -13.39
CA THR A 190 3.20 -11.97 -12.43
C THR A 190 2.70 -11.71 -11.00
N ALA A 191 2.65 -10.44 -10.59
CA ALA A 191 2.15 -10.05 -9.28
C ALA A 191 0.66 -10.41 -9.08
N ILE A 192 -0.17 -10.25 -10.11
CA ILE A 192 -1.59 -10.65 -10.09
C ILE A 192 -1.72 -12.16 -9.86
N ALA A 193 -1.02 -12.97 -10.67
CA ALA A 193 -1.09 -14.42 -10.57
C ALA A 193 -0.66 -14.93 -9.17
N ALA A 194 0.43 -14.35 -8.62
CA ALA A 194 0.88 -14.68 -7.28
C ALA A 194 -0.13 -14.26 -6.19
N ALA A 195 -0.78 -13.10 -6.34
CA ALA A 195 -1.80 -12.63 -5.41
C ALA A 195 -3.10 -13.46 -5.47
N GLU A 196 -3.49 -13.93 -6.66
CA GLU A 196 -4.62 -14.85 -6.85
C GLU A 196 -4.34 -16.20 -6.19
N ALA A 197 -3.15 -16.76 -6.40
CA ALA A 197 -2.73 -18.02 -5.76
C ALA A 197 -2.69 -17.93 -4.23
N ALA A 198 -2.35 -16.75 -3.68
CA ALA A 198 -2.35 -16.49 -2.25
C ALA A 198 -3.73 -16.12 -1.66
N GLY A 199 -4.79 -16.05 -2.48
CA GLY A 199 -6.12 -15.63 -2.00
C GLY A 199 -6.11 -14.22 -1.40
N ALA A 200 -5.40 -13.28 -2.05
CA ALA A 200 -5.15 -11.94 -1.53
C ALA A 200 -5.81 -10.86 -2.43
N PRO A 201 -7.15 -10.69 -2.36
CA PRO A 201 -7.91 -9.93 -3.36
C PRO A 201 -7.54 -8.43 -3.43
N ARG A 202 -7.11 -7.82 -2.32
CA ARG A 202 -6.60 -6.45 -2.33
C ARG A 202 -5.28 -6.33 -3.13
N HIS A 203 -4.43 -7.34 -3.02
CA HIS A 203 -3.18 -7.39 -3.77
C HIS A 203 -3.48 -7.64 -5.27
N VAL A 204 -4.49 -8.45 -5.60
CA VAL A 204 -4.99 -8.58 -6.98
C VAL A 204 -5.46 -7.23 -7.52
N ALA A 205 -6.29 -6.49 -6.77
CA ALA A 205 -6.77 -5.16 -7.18
C ALA A 205 -5.62 -4.18 -7.45
N LYS A 206 -4.61 -4.15 -6.58
CA LYS A 206 -3.43 -3.29 -6.76
C LYS A 206 -2.57 -3.73 -7.96
N GLY A 207 -2.41 -5.04 -8.18
CA GLY A 207 -1.74 -5.56 -9.36
C GLY A 207 -2.45 -5.20 -10.66
N LEU A 208 -3.79 -5.28 -10.69
CA LEU A 208 -4.62 -4.85 -11.83
C LEU A 208 -4.48 -3.35 -12.11
N LEU A 209 -4.41 -2.52 -11.07
CA LEU A 209 -4.13 -1.08 -11.21
C LEU A 209 -2.77 -0.84 -11.90
N PHE A 210 -1.69 -1.45 -11.40
CA PHE A 210 -0.37 -1.34 -12.04
C PHE A 210 -0.36 -1.86 -13.48
N CYS A 211 -1.04 -2.99 -13.73
CA CYS A 211 -1.15 -3.55 -15.07
C CYS A 211 -1.86 -2.58 -16.02
N GLY A 212 -3.00 -2.02 -15.60
CA GLY A 212 -3.76 -1.05 -16.38
C GLY A 212 -2.96 0.21 -16.69
N VAL A 213 -2.28 0.80 -15.70
CA VAL A 213 -1.41 1.96 -15.91
C VAL A 213 -0.26 1.63 -16.86
N SER A 214 0.36 0.46 -16.71
CA SER A 214 1.45 0.00 -17.60
C SER A 214 0.96 -0.21 -19.04
N GLN A 215 -0.25 -0.74 -19.21
CA GLN A 215 -0.89 -0.91 -20.52
C GLN A 215 -1.19 0.43 -21.20
N VAL A 216 -1.58 1.47 -20.45
CA VAL A 216 -1.70 2.84 -21.00
C VAL A 216 -0.36 3.30 -21.57
N GLN A 217 0.74 3.11 -20.83
CA GLN A 217 2.08 3.50 -21.28
C GLN A 217 2.57 2.67 -22.48
N ALA A 218 2.12 1.42 -22.60
CA ALA A 218 2.38 0.56 -23.76
C ALA A 218 1.48 0.85 -24.97
N GLY A 219 0.51 1.78 -24.86
CA GLY A 219 -0.47 2.07 -25.93
C GLY A 219 -1.57 1.01 -26.09
N ALA A 220 -1.67 0.05 -25.17
CA ALA A 220 -2.68 -1.01 -25.16
C ALA A 220 -3.97 -0.54 -24.46
N PHE A 221 -4.66 0.44 -25.07
CA PHE A 221 -5.73 1.20 -24.42
C PHE A 221 -6.99 0.38 -24.09
N ASP A 222 -7.38 -0.58 -24.93
CA ASP A 222 -8.55 -1.42 -24.69
C ASP A 222 -8.30 -2.37 -23.50
N GLU A 223 -7.12 -2.98 -23.46
CA GLU A 223 -6.66 -3.82 -22.34
C GLU A 223 -6.52 -3.00 -21.06
N ALA A 224 -5.96 -1.79 -21.15
CA ALA A 224 -5.85 -0.87 -20.02
C ALA A 224 -7.22 -0.56 -19.41
N ALA A 225 -8.20 -0.20 -20.25
CA ALA A 225 -9.56 0.10 -19.79
C ALA A 225 -10.19 -1.12 -19.09
N HIS A 226 -9.98 -2.33 -19.62
CA HIS A 226 -10.43 -3.56 -18.98
C HIS A 226 -9.79 -3.78 -17.60
N SER A 227 -8.46 -3.69 -17.50
CA SER A 227 -7.70 -3.89 -16.26
C SER A 227 -8.09 -2.86 -15.19
N LEU A 228 -8.17 -1.58 -15.56
CA LEU A 228 -8.52 -0.48 -14.64
C LEU A 228 -9.96 -0.62 -14.12
N ARG A 229 -10.91 -1.01 -14.98
CA ARG A 229 -12.29 -1.28 -14.56
C ARG A 229 -12.37 -2.42 -13.56
N ARG A 230 -11.62 -3.51 -13.79
CA ARG A 230 -11.53 -4.62 -12.83
C ARG A 230 -10.87 -4.21 -11.52
N ALA A 231 -9.78 -3.44 -11.59
CA ALA A 231 -9.09 -2.91 -10.41
C ALA A 231 -10.04 -2.09 -9.53
N ALA A 232 -10.75 -1.12 -10.15
CA ALA A 232 -11.67 -0.25 -9.45
C ALA A 232 -12.84 -1.02 -8.80
N SER A 233 -13.54 -1.87 -9.56
CA SER A 233 -14.68 -2.63 -9.05
C SER A 233 -14.27 -3.57 -7.90
N LEU A 234 -13.11 -4.23 -8.01
CA LEU A 234 -12.61 -5.09 -6.94
C LEU A 234 -12.23 -4.26 -5.70
N ALA A 235 -11.52 -3.15 -5.87
CA ALA A 235 -11.16 -2.25 -4.78
C ALA A 235 -12.39 -1.68 -4.05
N GLU A 236 -13.42 -1.26 -4.78
CA GLU A 236 -14.71 -0.79 -4.24
C GLU A 236 -15.38 -1.89 -3.41
N SER A 237 -15.45 -3.12 -3.94
CA SER A 237 -16.05 -4.27 -3.23
C SER A 237 -15.34 -4.64 -1.92
N LEU A 238 -14.06 -4.25 -1.79
CA LEU A 238 -13.22 -4.47 -0.63
C LEU A 238 -13.21 -3.29 0.34
N GLY A 239 -13.70 -2.11 -0.06
CA GLY A 239 -13.51 -0.87 0.68
C GLY A 239 -12.05 -0.38 0.68
N ALA A 240 -11.24 -0.80 -0.30
CA ALA A 240 -9.84 -0.41 -0.43
C ALA A 240 -9.72 0.90 -1.23
N VAL A 241 -10.30 1.98 -0.69
CA VAL A 241 -10.51 3.23 -1.43
C VAL A 241 -9.24 3.88 -2.00
N PRO A 242 -8.03 3.74 -1.42
CA PRO A 242 -6.79 4.22 -2.06
C PRO A 242 -6.52 3.66 -3.46
N LEU A 243 -7.04 2.46 -3.77
CA LEU A 243 -6.90 1.85 -5.08
C LEU A 243 -8.01 2.27 -6.05
N VAL A 244 -9.13 2.80 -5.53
CA VAL A 244 -10.28 3.20 -6.33
C VAL A 244 -9.99 4.48 -7.09
N TRP A 245 -9.54 5.54 -6.41
CA TRP A 245 -9.38 6.84 -7.06
C TRP A 245 -8.39 6.83 -8.23
N PRO A 246 -7.18 6.21 -8.17
CA PRO A 246 -6.27 6.26 -9.31
C PRO A 246 -6.78 5.37 -10.44
N ALA A 247 -7.37 4.20 -10.14
CA ALA A 247 -7.96 3.32 -11.15
C ALA A 247 -9.10 4.02 -11.90
N ARG A 248 -9.98 4.70 -11.17
CA ARG A 248 -11.12 5.44 -11.72
C ARG A 248 -10.69 6.72 -12.45
N ALA A 249 -9.69 7.45 -11.95
CA ALA A 249 -9.18 8.65 -12.60
C ALA A 249 -8.56 8.33 -13.97
N VAL A 250 -7.66 7.33 -14.02
CA VAL A 250 -7.01 6.91 -15.26
C VAL A 250 -8.02 6.31 -16.23
N LEU A 251 -8.92 5.43 -15.76
CA LEU A 251 -10.00 4.88 -16.61
C LEU A 251 -10.86 5.99 -17.19
N GLY A 252 -11.28 6.95 -16.35
CA GLY A 252 -12.16 8.03 -16.73
C GLY A 252 -11.55 8.92 -17.81
N ALA A 253 -10.28 9.28 -17.66
CA ALA A 253 -9.54 10.02 -18.67
C ALA A 253 -9.36 9.21 -19.97
N LEU A 254 -9.05 7.92 -19.86
CA LEU A 254 -8.80 7.03 -20.99
C LEU A 254 -10.04 6.86 -21.88
N VAL A 255 -11.22 6.72 -21.29
CA VAL A 255 -12.46 6.43 -22.03
C VAL A 255 -13.32 7.67 -22.31
N ALA A 256 -12.88 8.87 -21.91
CA ALA A 256 -13.69 10.09 -22.02
C ALA A 256 -14.18 10.38 -23.45
N ALA A 257 -13.39 10.06 -24.47
CA ALA A 257 -13.75 10.29 -25.87
C ALA A 257 -14.64 9.19 -26.48
N THR A 258 -14.48 7.94 -26.04
CA THR A 258 -15.13 6.77 -26.64
C THR A 258 -16.37 6.31 -25.88
N ALA A 259 -16.42 6.56 -24.57
CA ALA A 259 -17.55 6.28 -23.69
C ALA A 259 -17.74 7.43 -22.66
N PRO A 260 -18.25 8.60 -23.09
CA PRO A 260 -18.30 9.81 -22.25
C PRO A 260 -19.04 9.65 -20.93
N GLU A 261 -20.15 8.92 -20.90
CA GLU A 261 -20.93 8.67 -19.68
C GLU A 261 -20.14 7.82 -18.67
N GLU A 262 -19.45 6.79 -19.15
CA GLU A 262 -18.56 5.98 -18.30
C GLU A 262 -17.39 6.81 -17.79
N GLY A 263 -16.77 7.60 -18.68
CA GLY A 263 -15.67 8.49 -18.34
C GLY A 263 -16.04 9.45 -17.22
N ALA A 264 -17.18 10.13 -17.37
CA ALA A 264 -17.70 11.04 -16.37
C ALA A 264 -18.02 10.35 -15.02
N ALA A 265 -18.63 9.17 -15.06
CA ALA A 265 -18.94 8.40 -13.85
C ALA A 265 -17.67 7.94 -13.12
N ALA A 266 -16.64 7.52 -13.85
CA ALA A 266 -15.37 7.13 -13.28
C ALA A 266 -14.65 8.33 -12.63
N LEU A 267 -14.57 9.47 -13.31
CA LEU A 267 -13.98 10.69 -12.74
C LEU A 267 -14.73 11.17 -11.50
N LEU A 268 -16.07 11.10 -11.50
CA LEU A 268 -16.87 11.43 -10.32
C LEU A 268 -16.53 10.53 -9.11
N SER A 269 -16.43 9.21 -9.32
CA SER A 269 -16.02 8.25 -8.28
C SER A 269 -14.63 8.59 -7.73
N ALA A 270 -13.66 8.89 -8.61
CA ALA A 270 -12.32 9.29 -8.19
C ALA A 270 -12.34 10.56 -7.32
N ARG A 271 -13.07 11.60 -7.74
CA ARG A 271 -13.20 12.86 -6.97
C ARG A 271 -13.84 12.65 -5.60
N GLN A 272 -14.85 11.79 -5.49
CA GLN A 272 -15.47 11.46 -4.22
C GLN A 272 -14.48 10.80 -3.25
N VAL A 273 -13.73 9.81 -3.73
CA VAL A 273 -12.74 9.10 -2.91
C VAL A 273 -11.59 10.02 -2.47
N VAL A 274 -11.10 10.90 -3.35
CA VAL A 274 -10.07 11.88 -2.99
C VAL A 274 -10.51 12.76 -1.83
N ARG A 275 -11.75 13.24 -1.85
CA ARG A 275 -12.33 14.04 -0.76
C ARG A 275 -12.49 13.22 0.51
N GLN A 276 -12.97 11.99 0.39
CA GLN A 276 -13.09 11.05 1.52
C GLN A 276 -11.74 10.81 2.23
N ILE A 277 -10.65 10.63 1.48
CA ILE A 277 -9.31 10.48 2.06
C ILE A 277 -8.91 11.77 2.81
N ALA A 278 -9.21 12.95 2.24
CA ALA A 278 -8.90 14.23 2.86
C ALA A 278 -9.62 14.44 4.21
N GLU A 279 -10.85 13.92 4.36
CA GLU A 279 -11.65 14.05 5.59
C GLU A 279 -11.02 13.36 6.82
N ASP A 280 -10.23 12.30 6.63
CA ASP A 280 -9.54 11.59 7.72
C ASP A 280 -8.15 12.18 8.02
N LEU A 281 -7.58 12.98 7.12
CA LEU A 281 -6.23 13.52 7.26
C LEU A 281 -6.17 14.68 8.27
N PRO A 282 -5.06 14.83 9.03
CA PRO A 282 -4.81 16.06 9.79
C PRO A 282 -4.74 17.28 8.87
N GLY A 283 -5.14 18.45 9.35
CA GLY A 283 -5.29 19.68 8.55
C GLY A 283 -4.16 19.94 7.53
N PRO A 284 -2.89 20.05 7.96
CA PRO A 284 -1.78 20.27 7.02
C PRO A 284 -1.61 19.17 5.96
N PHE A 285 -1.86 17.91 6.32
CA PHE A 285 -1.80 16.79 5.37
C PHE A 285 -2.97 16.79 4.39
N ALA A 286 -4.16 17.20 4.84
CA ALA A 286 -5.33 17.34 3.98
C ALA A 286 -5.14 18.48 2.96
N GLU A 287 -4.57 19.61 3.41
CA GLU A 287 -4.21 20.74 2.54
C GLU A 287 -3.19 20.32 1.47
N ASP A 288 -2.08 19.68 1.89
CA ASP A 288 -1.06 19.16 0.96
C ASP A 288 -1.66 18.16 -0.03
N TRP A 289 -2.49 17.22 0.45
CA TRP A 289 -3.14 16.20 -0.38
C TRP A 289 -4.02 16.81 -1.48
N LEU A 290 -4.85 17.79 -1.12
CA LEU A 290 -5.75 18.46 -2.06
C LEU A 290 -5.01 19.41 -3.01
N ALA A 291 -3.84 19.91 -2.60
CA ALA A 291 -3.00 20.79 -3.40
C ALA A 291 -2.08 20.05 -4.38
N ARG A 292 -1.94 18.71 -4.27
CA ARG A 292 -1.14 17.93 -5.21
C ARG A 292 -1.59 18.17 -6.65
N PRO A 293 -0.67 18.37 -7.62
CA PRO A 293 -1.03 18.75 -8.99
C PRO A 293 -2.01 17.79 -9.69
N ASP A 294 -1.83 16.49 -9.54
CA ASP A 294 -2.69 15.44 -10.11
C ASP A 294 -4.09 15.45 -9.48
N ILE A 295 -4.16 15.65 -8.16
CA ILE A 295 -5.41 15.74 -7.40
C ILE A 295 -6.15 17.05 -7.70
N ALA A 296 -5.45 18.18 -7.70
CA ALA A 296 -6.02 19.48 -8.04
C ALA A 296 -6.57 19.49 -9.47
N ALA A 297 -5.86 18.89 -10.43
CA ALA A 297 -6.34 18.71 -11.80
C ALA A 297 -7.57 17.81 -11.87
N LEU A 298 -7.62 16.73 -11.10
CA LEU A 298 -8.79 15.86 -11.03
C LEU A 298 -10.01 16.58 -10.41
N LEU A 299 -9.80 17.46 -9.44
CA LEU A 299 -10.86 18.21 -8.77
C LEU A 299 -11.32 19.45 -9.53
N ALA A 300 -10.56 19.91 -10.52
CA ALA A 300 -11.00 20.93 -11.46
C ALA A 300 -12.14 20.37 -12.33
N ASP A 301 -13.16 21.18 -12.55
CA ASP A 301 -14.35 20.84 -13.34
C ASP A 301 -14.05 20.75 -14.85
#